data_AF-A0A5J4USX7-F1
#
_entry.id   AF-A0A5J4USX7-F1
#
_cell.length_a   1.000
_cell.length_b   1.000
_cell.length_c   1.000
_cell.angle_alpha   90.00
_cell.angle_beta   90.00
_cell.angle_gamma   90.00
#
_symmetry.space_group_name_H-M   'P 1'
#
loop_
_entity.id
_entity.type
_entity.pdbx_description
1 polymer ?
#
loop_
_entity_poly.entity_id
_entity_poly.type
_entity_poly.pdbx_seq_one_letter_code
_entity_poly.pdbx_strand_id
1 'polypeptide(L)'
;MSKKGKKKHSSDEITDHESDPLWRQYNVGRRKIRQIHKQLYNADNVVRIPEIMLARGLKVKKGMTTAEKRAIEEEIVRTNSGIGRNDAFAGVLGLTDSKACRLVFGPGFPNSLLQDLYETELRLTKEGKVIQISN
;
A
#
# COMPACT_ATOMS: atom_id res chain seq x y z
N MET A 1 22.73 28.73 -34.34
CA MET A 1 22.14 29.38 -33.16
C MET A 1 20.63 29.19 -33.21
N SER A 2 20.03 28.55 -32.21
CA SER A 2 18.60 28.70 -31.87
C SER A 2 18.37 28.21 -30.44
N LYS A 3 17.66 29.02 -29.67
CA LYS A 3 17.53 28.95 -28.21
C LYS A 3 16.39 28.01 -27.79
N LYS A 4 16.71 27.14 -26.84
CA LYS A 4 16.03 26.96 -25.54
C LYS A 4 14.51 26.67 -25.53
N GLY A 5 14.18 25.48 -25.05
CA GLY A 5 12.90 25.16 -24.41
C GLY A 5 13.10 24.08 -23.34
N LYS A 6 13.75 24.43 -22.22
CA LYS A 6 13.81 23.56 -21.03
C LYS A 6 12.38 23.38 -20.50
N LYS A 7 11.80 22.20 -20.69
CA LYS A 7 10.57 21.80 -20.01
C LYS A 7 10.92 21.61 -18.53
N LYS A 8 10.48 22.55 -17.70
CA LYS A 8 10.65 22.50 -16.25
C LYS A 8 9.88 21.28 -15.75
N HIS A 9 10.59 20.39 -15.06
CA HIS A 9 9.95 19.42 -14.18
C HIS A 9 9.29 20.24 -13.07
N SER A 10 7.96 20.31 -13.07
CA SER A 10 7.20 20.71 -11.89
C SER A 10 7.34 19.57 -10.91
N SER A 11 8.36 19.65 -10.06
CA SER A 11 8.35 18.97 -8.78
C SER A 11 7.37 19.74 -7.92
N ASP A 12 6.08 19.50 -8.14
CA ASP A 12 5.08 19.84 -7.13
C ASP A 12 5.43 18.97 -5.93
N GLU A 13 6.00 19.63 -4.91
CA GLU A 13 6.16 19.12 -3.56
C GLU A 13 4.86 18.44 -3.17
N ILE A 14 4.89 17.11 -3.11
CA ILE A 14 3.86 16.34 -2.43
C ILE A 14 4.07 16.67 -0.96
N THR A 15 3.35 17.68 -0.50
CA THR A 15 3.20 17.99 0.91
C THR A 15 2.75 16.70 1.60
N ASP A 16 3.54 16.24 2.58
CA ASP A 16 3.21 15.12 3.45
C ASP A 16 2.02 15.50 4.36
N HIS A 17 0.86 15.76 3.75
CA HIS A 17 -0.39 15.96 4.46
C HIS A 17 -0.86 14.60 4.96
N GLU A 18 -0.43 14.29 6.19
CA GLU A 18 -1.22 13.67 7.24
C GLU A 18 -2.62 13.22 6.76
N SER A 19 -2.72 11.93 6.44
CA SER A 19 -3.99 11.20 6.30
C SER A 19 -5.00 11.79 5.32
N ASP A 20 -4.56 12.40 4.21
CA ASP A 20 -5.49 12.97 3.24
C ASP A 20 -6.33 11.86 2.55
N PRO A 21 -7.67 11.80 2.75
CA PRO A 21 -8.53 10.81 2.09
C PRO A 21 -8.58 10.98 0.56
N LEU A 22 -8.02 12.06 0.00
CA LEU A 22 -7.99 12.33 -1.44
C LEU A 22 -7.30 11.22 -2.25
N TRP A 23 -6.32 10.49 -1.71
CA TRP A 23 -5.69 9.39 -2.45
C TRP A 23 -6.70 8.30 -2.88
N ARG A 24 -7.77 8.14 -2.12
CA ARG A 24 -8.88 7.24 -2.47
C ARG A 24 -9.66 7.79 -3.65
N GLN A 25 -9.94 9.09 -3.65
CA GLN A 25 -10.63 9.77 -4.75
C GLN A 25 -9.83 9.68 -6.05
N TYR A 26 -8.50 9.80 -5.98
CA TYR A 26 -7.60 9.57 -7.11
C TYR A 26 -7.61 8.11 -7.61
N ASN A 27 -7.85 7.13 -6.73
CA ASN A 27 -8.00 5.73 -7.14
C ASN A 27 -9.36 5.40 -7.73
N VAL A 28 -10.44 5.94 -7.14
CA VAL A 28 -11.83 5.73 -7.56
C VAL A 28 -12.10 6.41 -8.92
N GLY A 29 -11.38 7.49 -9.26
CA GLY A 29 -11.48 8.16 -10.57
C GLY A 29 -10.83 7.43 -11.75
N ARG A 30 -10.12 6.31 -11.52
CA ARG A 30 -9.51 5.48 -12.59
C ARG A 30 -10.34 4.22 -12.83
N ARG A 31 -10.05 3.51 -13.94
CA ARG A 31 -10.73 2.26 -14.34
C ARG A 31 -10.99 1.36 -13.12
N LYS A 32 -12.26 0.98 -12.94
CA LYS A 32 -12.75 0.15 -11.84
C LYS A 32 -12.11 -1.24 -11.80
N ILE A 33 -11.96 -1.86 -12.97
CA ILE A 33 -11.24 -3.13 -13.12
C ILE A 33 -9.84 -2.86 -13.66
N ARG A 34 -8.84 -3.40 -12.97
CA ARG A 34 -7.41 -3.27 -13.29
C ARG A 34 -6.76 -4.65 -13.32
N GLN A 35 -5.52 -4.72 -13.81
CA GLN A 35 -4.78 -5.97 -13.94
C GLN A 35 -3.39 -5.86 -13.29
N ILE A 36 -3.01 -6.88 -12.53
CA ILE A 36 -1.66 -7.06 -12.00
C ILE A 36 -1.30 -8.54 -12.05
N HIS A 37 -0.09 -8.91 -12.48
CA HIS A 37 0.33 -10.32 -12.65
C HIS A 37 -0.69 -11.19 -13.41
N LYS A 38 -1.28 -10.65 -14.49
CA LYS A 38 -2.35 -11.27 -15.28
C LYS A 38 -3.68 -11.49 -14.54
N GLN A 39 -3.82 -11.09 -13.28
CA GLN A 39 -5.05 -11.19 -12.50
C GLN A 39 -5.83 -9.89 -12.55
N LEU A 40 -7.15 -9.99 -12.78
CA LEU A 40 -8.07 -8.87 -12.73
C LEU A 40 -8.53 -8.63 -11.29
N TYR A 41 -8.55 -7.36 -10.88
CA TYR A 41 -9.01 -6.92 -9.56
C TYR A 41 -9.84 -5.64 -9.67
N ASN A 42 -10.69 -5.42 -8.68
CA ASN A 42 -11.53 -4.24 -8.52
C ASN A 42 -10.85 -3.20 -7.62
N ALA A 43 -10.50 -2.05 -8.19
CA ALA A 43 -9.83 -0.97 -7.46
C ALA A 43 -10.66 -0.41 -6.29
N ASP A 44 -12.00 -0.43 -6.40
CA ASP A 44 -12.91 0.03 -5.34
C ASP A 44 -12.90 -0.89 -4.10
N ASN A 45 -12.56 -2.16 -4.31
CA ASN A 45 -12.38 -3.13 -3.23
C ASN A 45 -10.99 -2.99 -2.62
N VAL A 46 -9.98 -2.84 -3.47
CA VAL A 46 -8.58 -2.77 -3.02
C VAL A 46 -8.28 -1.54 -2.17
N VAL A 47 -8.89 -0.39 -2.48
CA VAL A 47 -8.72 0.84 -1.69
C VAL A 47 -9.11 0.69 -0.21
N ARG A 48 -9.94 -0.31 0.13
CA ARG A 48 -10.42 -0.59 1.50
C ARG A 48 -9.49 -1.53 2.28
N ILE A 49 -8.60 -2.25 1.60
CA ILE A 49 -7.74 -3.26 2.22
C ILE A 49 -6.84 -2.67 3.32
N PRO A 50 -6.17 -1.52 3.13
CA PRO A 50 -5.40 -0.87 4.19
C PRO A 50 -6.19 -0.67 5.49
N GLU A 51 -7.44 -0.23 5.41
CA GLU A 51 -8.29 -0.02 6.59
C GLU A 51 -8.68 -1.32 7.27
N ILE A 52 -9.02 -2.34 6.48
CA ILE A 52 -9.35 -3.67 7.01
C ILE A 52 -8.17 -4.23 7.78
N MET A 53 -6.96 -4.07 7.23
CA MET A 53 -5.74 -4.51 7.89
C MET A 53 -5.50 -3.74 9.19
N LEU A 54 -5.61 -2.41 9.20
CA LEU A 54 -5.51 -1.61 10.42
C LEU A 54 -6.52 -2.06 11.48
N ALA A 55 -7.80 -2.19 11.10
CA ALA A 55 -8.87 -2.57 12.03
C ALA A 55 -8.69 -3.98 12.61
N ARG A 56 -8.02 -4.87 11.88
CA ARG A 56 -7.70 -6.24 12.32
C ARG A 56 -6.31 -6.39 12.95
N GLY A 57 -5.52 -5.31 13.00
CA GLY A 57 -4.13 -5.37 13.46
C GLY A 57 -3.24 -6.23 12.56
N LEU A 58 -3.60 -6.41 11.28
CA LEU A 58 -2.79 -7.14 10.31
C LEU A 58 -1.64 -6.26 9.83
N LYS A 59 -0.44 -6.82 9.81
CA LYS A 59 0.77 -6.13 9.37
C LYS A 59 1.45 -6.89 8.24
N VAL A 60 2.16 -6.16 7.40
CA VAL A 60 3.06 -6.71 6.38
C VAL A 60 4.50 -6.46 6.76
N LYS A 61 5.41 -7.33 6.31
CA LYS A 61 6.86 -7.12 6.43
C LYS A 61 7.53 -7.35 5.09
N LYS A 62 8.67 -6.71 4.90
CA LYS A 62 9.52 -6.94 3.73
C LYS A 62 10.01 -8.39 3.76
N GLY A 63 9.96 -9.08 2.62
CA GLY A 63 10.42 -10.47 2.53
C GLY A 63 9.43 -11.52 3.04
N MET A 64 8.15 -11.18 3.24
CA MET A 64 7.12 -12.20 3.51
C MET A 64 7.11 -13.30 2.46
N THR A 65 7.03 -14.54 2.93
CA THR A 65 6.83 -15.73 2.12
C THR A 65 5.46 -15.70 1.45
N THR A 66 5.30 -16.48 0.38
CA THR A 66 4.01 -16.64 -0.29
C THR A 66 2.92 -17.15 0.67
N ALA A 67 3.27 -18.00 1.64
CA ALA A 67 2.32 -18.51 2.63
C ALA A 67 1.87 -17.43 3.61
N GLU A 68 2.79 -16.58 4.11
CA GLU A 68 2.45 -15.45 5.00
C GLU A 68 1.54 -14.45 4.29
N LYS A 69 1.84 -14.08 3.04
CA LYS A 69 0.99 -13.18 2.24
C LYS A 69 -0.41 -13.76 2.06
N ARG A 70 -0.49 -15.04 1.71
CA ARG A 70 -1.76 -15.74 1.51
C ARG A 70 -2.60 -15.82 2.78
N ALA A 71 -1.99 -15.97 3.95
CA ALA A 71 -2.72 -15.95 5.22
C ALA A 71 -3.40 -14.59 5.46
N ILE A 72 -2.71 -13.48 5.16
CA ILE A 72 -3.29 -12.13 5.25
C ILE A 72 -4.42 -11.96 4.23
N GLU A 73 -4.22 -12.40 2.99
CA GLU A 73 -5.25 -12.36 1.95
C GLU A 73 -6.53 -13.09 2.37
N GLU A 74 -6.38 -14.30 2.93
CA GLU A 74 -7.50 -15.11 3.42
C GLU A 74 -8.23 -14.43 4.60
N GLU A 75 -7.50 -13.75 5.50
CA GLU A 75 -8.11 -13.01 6.61
C GLU A 75 -8.86 -11.74 6.14
N ILE A 76 -8.35 -11.05 5.11
CA ILE A 76 -9.03 -9.92 4.46
C ILE A 76 -10.36 -10.39 3.85
N VAL A 77 -10.33 -11.47 3.07
CA VAL A 77 -11.53 -12.04 2.44
C VAL A 77 -12.53 -12.53 3.49
N ARG A 78 -12.06 -13.12 4.59
CA ARG A 78 -12.91 -13.53 5.72
C ARG A 78 -13.56 -12.34 6.42
N THR A 79 -12.83 -11.24 6.56
CA THR A 79 -13.34 -10.02 7.21
C THR A 79 -14.38 -9.31 6.36
N ASN A 80 -14.22 -9.31 5.04
CA ASN A 80 -15.14 -8.66 4.12
C ASN A 80 -15.40 -9.52 2.88
N SER A 81 -16.58 -10.15 2.84
CA SER A 81 -17.02 -11.01 1.73
C SER A 81 -17.23 -10.28 0.41
N GLY A 82 -17.27 -8.94 0.42
CA GLY A 82 -17.29 -8.11 -0.80
C GLY A 82 -15.92 -7.98 -1.48
N ILE A 83 -14.84 -8.40 -0.82
CA ILE A 83 -13.48 -8.40 -1.37
C ILE A 83 -13.16 -9.79 -1.92
N GLY A 84 -12.89 -9.85 -3.22
CA GLY A 84 -12.49 -11.09 -3.88
C GLY A 84 -11.05 -11.47 -3.58
N ARG A 85 -10.70 -12.73 -3.86
CA ARG A 85 -9.32 -13.22 -3.70
C ARG A 85 -8.29 -12.41 -4.47
N ASN A 86 -8.61 -12.05 -5.72
CA ASN A 86 -7.71 -11.25 -6.56
C ASN A 86 -7.56 -9.81 -6.05
N ASP A 87 -8.61 -9.26 -5.42
CA ASP A 87 -8.55 -7.94 -4.80
C ASP A 87 -7.61 -8.00 -3.58
N ALA A 88 -7.81 -8.99 -2.71
CA ALA A 88 -6.96 -9.22 -1.55
C ALA A 88 -5.49 -9.41 -1.96
N PHE A 89 -5.24 -10.26 -2.96
CA PHE A 89 -3.92 -10.46 -3.56
C PHE A 89 -3.30 -9.15 -4.06
N ALA A 90 -4.04 -8.37 -4.86
CA ALA A 90 -3.55 -7.10 -5.38
C ALA A 90 -3.22 -6.11 -4.26
N GLY A 91 -4.05 -6.04 -3.22
CA GLY A 91 -3.80 -5.18 -2.05
C GLY A 91 -2.55 -5.57 -1.27
N VAL A 92 -2.42 -6.85 -0.91
CA VAL A 92 -1.25 -7.36 -0.15
C VAL A 92 0.03 -7.24 -0.98
N LEU A 93 -0.04 -7.51 -2.29
CA LEU A 93 1.08 -7.28 -3.19
C LEU A 93 1.46 -5.79 -3.24
N GLY A 94 0.48 -4.89 -3.32
CA GLY A 94 0.68 -3.45 -3.30
C GLY A 94 1.33 -2.94 -2.00
N LEU A 95 1.11 -3.61 -0.87
CA LEU A 95 1.70 -3.23 0.41
C LEU A 95 3.08 -3.86 0.64
N THR A 96 3.41 -4.94 -0.05
CA THR A 96 4.70 -5.65 0.11
C THR A 96 5.73 -5.30 -0.95
N ASP A 97 5.33 -4.72 -2.08
CA ASP A 97 6.21 -4.30 -3.17
C ASP A 97 5.96 -2.83 -3.54
N SER A 98 7.00 -2.01 -3.50
CA SER A 98 6.91 -0.56 -3.74
C SER A 98 6.51 -0.19 -5.17
N LYS A 99 6.85 -1.03 -6.17
CA LYS A 99 6.42 -0.81 -7.55
C LYS A 99 4.95 -1.16 -7.71
N ALA A 100 4.51 -2.28 -7.13
CA ALA A 100 3.12 -2.68 -7.09
C ALA A 100 2.26 -1.68 -6.33
N CYS A 101 2.77 -1.10 -5.24
CA CYS A 101 2.09 -0.06 -4.46
C CYS A 101 1.59 1.08 -5.36
N ARG A 102 2.50 1.63 -6.18
CA ARG A 102 2.18 2.72 -7.10
C ARG A 102 1.19 2.32 -8.19
N LEU A 103 1.14 1.05 -8.59
CA LEU A 103 0.19 0.54 -9.59
C LEU A 103 -1.20 0.30 -8.99
N VAL A 104 -1.24 -0.21 -7.77
CA VAL A 104 -2.45 -0.64 -7.07
C VAL A 104 -3.13 0.56 -6.41
N PHE A 105 -2.39 1.30 -5.60
CA PHE A 105 -2.89 2.42 -4.81
C PHE A 105 -2.57 3.80 -5.40
N GLY A 106 -1.79 3.86 -6.49
CA GLY A 106 -1.45 5.13 -7.13
C GLY A 106 -0.33 5.89 -6.42
N PRO A 107 0.14 7.01 -7.02
CA PRO A 107 1.27 7.78 -6.50
C PRO A 107 0.95 8.58 -5.23
N GLY A 108 -0.33 8.79 -4.91
CA GLY A 108 -0.77 9.55 -3.72
C GLY A 108 -0.97 8.69 -2.47
N PHE A 109 -0.61 7.40 -2.49
CA PHE A 109 -0.80 6.54 -1.33
C PHE A 109 0.05 7.04 -0.14
N PRO A 110 -0.55 7.31 1.03
CA PRO A 110 0.13 8.01 2.11
C PRO A 110 1.18 7.13 2.78
N ASN A 111 2.39 7.69 2.95
CA ASN A 111 3.50 7.00 3.61
C ASN A 111 3.20 6.69 5.08
N SER A 112 2.43 7.52 5.78
CA SER A 112 2.02 7.28 7.17
C SER A 112 1.19 5.99 7.31
N LEU A 113 0.17 5.83 6.46
CA LEU A 113 -0.66 4.61 6.41
C LEU A 113 0.18 3.37 6.09
N LEU A 114 1.18 3.53 5.21
CA LEU A 114 2.10 2.45 4.89
C LEU A 114 2.97 2.07 6.10
N GLN A 115 3.44 3.04 6.89
CA GLN A 115 4.20 2.80 8.12
C GLN A 115 3.37 2.08 9.18
N ASP A 116 2.11 2.46 9.37
CA ASP A 116 1.22 1.82 10.35
C ASP A 116 0.97 0.34 10.01
N LEU A 117 0.95 0.02 8.72
CA LEU A 117 0.77 -1.35 8.20
C LEU A 117 2.05 -2.16 8.15
N TYR A 118 3.23 -1.53 8.22
CA TYR A 118 4.49 -2.27 8.31
C TYR A 118 4.73 -2.78 9.73
N GLU A 119 5.15 -4.04 9.81
CA GLU A 119 5.69 -4.60 11.04
C GLU A 119 7.00 -3.89 11.37
N THR A 120 7.00 -3.14 12.47
CA THR A 120 8.21 -2.53 13.02
C THR A 120 8.90 -3.58 13.87
N GLU A 121 10.11 -4.02 13.47
CA GLU A 121 10.94 -4.85 14.33
C GLU A 121 11.42 -4.01 15.52
N LEU A 122 10.78 -4.18 16.68
CA LEU A 122 11.31 -3.69 17.94
C LEU A 122 12.35 -4.69 18.45
N ARG A 123 13.64 -4.37 18.27
CA ARG A 123 14.70 -5.11 18.95
C ARG A 123 14.88 -4.54 20.35
N LEU A 124 14.54 -5.34 21.36
CA LEU A 124 14.94 -5.09 22.74
C LEU A 124 16.43 -5.44 22.87
N THR A 125 17.26 -4.43 23.12
CA THR A 125 18.66 -4.65 23.48
C THR A 125 18.75 -5.21 24.91
N LYS A 126 19.84 -5.91 25.25
CA LYS A 126 20.06 -6.48 26.60
C LYS A 126 20.08 -5.43 27.73
N GLU A 127 20.13 -4.16 27.37
CA GLU A 127 20.16 -2.98 28.25
C GLU A 127 18.77 -2.39 28.51
N GLY A 128 17.70 -3.01 28.02
CA GLY A 128 16.33 -2.49 28.16
C GLY A 128 16.02 -1.29 27.26
N LYS A 129 16.91 -0.96 26.33
CA LYS A 129 16.71 0.11 25.36
C LYS A 129 15.92 -0.42 24.16
N VAL A 130 14.75 0.16 23.93
CA VAL A 130 13.92 -0.11 22.75
C VAL A 130 14.54 0.66 21.58
N ILE A 131 14.99 -0.06 20.57
CA ILE A 131 15.43 0.55 19.31
C ILE A 131 14.38 0.21 18.26
N GLN A 132 13.71 1.24 17.77
CA GLN A 132 12.85 1.15 16.61
C GLN A 132 13.73 1.12 15.36
N ILE A 133 13.73 -0.01 14.65
CA ILE A 133 14.40 -0.10 13.36
C ILE A 133 13.34 0.17 12.30
N SER A 134 13.27 1.42 11.84
CA SER A 134 12.55 1.77 10.63
C SER A 134 13.36 1.23 9.44
N ASN A 135 12.74 0.41 8.60
CA ASN A 135 13.38 -0.25 7.45
C ASN A 135 13.10 0.51 6.16
#